data_AF-A0A533RS15-F1
#
_entry.id   AF-A0A533RS15-F1
#
_cell.length_a   1.000
_cell.length_b   1.000
_cell.length_c   1.000
_cell.angle_alpha   90.00
_cell.angle_beta   90.00
_cell.angle_gamma   90.00
#
_symmetry.space_group_name_H-M   'P 1'
#
loop_
_entity.id
_entity.type
_entity.pdbx_description
1 polymer ?
#
loop_
_entity_poly.entity_id
_entity_poly.type
_entity_poly.pdbx_seq_one_letter_code
_entity_poly.pdbx_strand_id
1 'polypeptide(L)'
;PETRSEAVIPLMVENRVLGVLDLQSEKNIRFHENDMLVLRSLADSIALAVESTRLYDSLERHADQLSGILEINYALSSILDLDELLEQVVHMLQKRFGYPFIHIFTVHSGRRKVIYQAGTARQSNSLKKRSFAFNLDAKKGMVPYVARSGKSLLANDISREPLYEPSKVPPHNTQSELDIPLNFGNEVLGVLDLQSDQLNAFDQEDVNLFEGFASGIAVAMRNANLFRSEQWRRRVADSFQNIAGLLSTNLELSKVLDDILTALEKNLPCDSSAIWLIDDPDGDHGEQRPLKLAAVHGTTRQKVTESRVESQAVRDWLDRAVVLSVPVIRTPRDPYGPLGTACGYPSNYSS
;
A
#
# COMPACT_ATOMS: atom_id res chain seq x y z
N PRO A 1 14.67 -39.95 48.79
CA PRO A 1 14.05 -39.62 50.11
C PRO A 1 12.94 -40.62 50.42
N GLU A 2 12.90 -41.16 51.64
CA GLU A 2 11.77 -41.97 52.09
C GLU A 2 10.65 -41.01 52.52
N THR A 3 9.83 -40.54 51.57
CA THR A 3 8.70 -39.65 51.88
C THR A 3 7.68 -40.38 52.75
N ARG A 4 7.40 -39.85 53.93
CA ARG A 4 6.48 -40.41 54.94
C ARG A 4 5.31 -39.50 55.29
N SER A 5 5.37 -38.23 54.88
CA SER A 5 4.24 -37.28 54.88
C SER A 5 4.38 -36.33 53.69
N GLU A 6 3.27 -35.91 53.10
CA GLU A 6 3.22 -34.98 51.97
C GLU A 6 2.07 -33.97 52.15
N ALA A 7 2.27 -32.74 51.72
CA ALA A 7 1.24 -31.70 51.68
C ALA A 7 1.34 -30.94 50.36
N VAL A 8 0.20 -30.85 49.66
CA VAL A 8 0.08 -30.13 48.38
C VAL A 8 -0.90 -28.98 48.56
N ILE A 9 -0.45 -27.78 48.25
CA ILE A 9 -1.20 -26.54 48.52
C ILE A 9 -1.30 -25.75 47.21
N PRO A 10 -2.51 -25.36 46.78
CA PRO A 10 -2.65 -24.60 45.55
C PRO A 10 -2.11 -23.17 45.75
N LEU A 11 -1.40 -22.67 44.76
CA LEU A 11 -1.01 -21.26 44.66
C LEU A 11 -2.15 -20.54 43.95
N MET A 12 -2.95 -19.75 44.67
CA MET A 12 -4.14 -19.08 44.13
C MET A 12 -4.06 -17.58 44.28
N VAL A 13 -4.54 -16.87 43.26
CA VAL A 13 -4.95 -15.46 43.40
C VAL A 13 -6.40 -15.34 42.96
N GLU A 14 -7.23 -14.76 43.83
CA GLU A 14 -8.68 -14.77 43.71
C GLU A 14 -9.21 -16.19 43.47
N ASN A 15 -9.81 -16.46 42.29
CA ASN A 15 -10.34 -17.78 41.92
C ASN A 15 -9.46 -18.53 40.90
N ARG A 16 -8.23 -18.08 40.65
CA ARG A 16 -7.33 -18.66 39.63
C ARG A 16 -6.16 -19.40 40.27
N VAL A 17 -6.02 -20.69 39.92
CA VAL A 17 -4.87 -21.51 40.32
C VAL A 17 -3.68 -21.21 39.40
N LEU A 18 -2.59 -20.73 39.97
CA LEU A 18 -1.35 -20.38 39.26
C LEU A 18 -0.31 -21.51 39.28
N GLY A 19 -0.45 -22.43 40.23
CA GLY A 19 0.44 -23.57 40.42
C GLY A 19 0.14 -24.33 41.72
N VAL A 20 1.07 -25.17 42.15
CA VAL A 20 0.99 -25.93 43.41
C VAL A 20 2.32 -25.86 44.15
N LEU A 21 2.25 -25.75 45.48
CA LEU A 21 3.37 -25.93 46.39
C LEU A 21 3.33 -27.35 46.92
N ASP A 22 4.37 -28.12 46.60
CA ASP A 22 4.54 -29.52 47.01
C ASP A 22 5.59 -29.63 48.11
N LEU A 23 5.23 -30.25 49.23
CA LEU A 23 6.04 -30.35 50.44
C LEU A 23 6.11 -31.79 50.91
N GLN A 24 7.32 -32.32 51.06
CA GLN A 24 7.57 -33.70 51.50
C GLN A 24 8.37 -33.74 52.81
N SER A 25 8.09 -34.76 53.62
CA SER A 25 8.82 -35.01 54.86
C SER A 25 9.07 -36.50 55.08
N GLU A 26 10.25 -36.85 55.60
CA GLU A 26 10.59 -38.21 56.02
C GLU A 26 10.05 -38.58 57.42
N LYS A 27 9.35 -37.65 58.09
CA LYS A 27 8.69 -37.89 59.39
C LYS A 27 7.22 -38.26 59.18
N ASN A 28 6.72 -39.22 59.96
CA ASN A 28 5.29 -39.54 60.00
C ASN A 28 4.49 -38.41 60.67
N ILE A 29 3.33 -38.07 60.12
CA ILE A 29 2.37 -37.10 60.68
C ILE A 29 3.01 -35.73 60.91
N ARG A 30 3.74 -35.20 59.91
CA ARG A 30 4.49 -33.94 60.08
C ARG A 30 3.64 -32.67 59.95
N PHE A 31 2.61 -32.67 59.10
CA PHE A 31 1.84 -31.48 58.78
C PHE A 31 0.57 -31.41 59.64
N HIS A 32 0.60 -30.62 60.71
CA HIS A 32 -0.56 -30.40 61.57
C HIS A 32 -1.40 -29.20 61.10
N GLU A 33 -2.62 -29.05 61.62
CA GLU A 33 -3.53 -27.95 61.23
C GLU A 33 -2.90 -26.55 61.40
N ASN A 34 -2.10 -26.35 62.45
CA ASN A 34 -1.38 -25.08 62.66
C ASN A 34 -0.28 -24.85 61.62
N ASP A 35 0.40 -25.90 61.15
CA ASP A 35 1.35 -25.79 60.04
C ASP A 35 0.61 -25.41 58.75
N MET A 36 -0.57 -26.00 58.52
CA MET A 36 -1.39 -25.71 57.33
C MET A 36 -1.85 -24.25 57.24
N LEU A 37 -2.15 -23.60 58.36
CA LEU A 37 -2.45 -22.18 58.41
C LEU A 37 -1.29 -21.33 57.89
N VAL A 38 -0.07 -21.60 58.38
CA VAL A 38 1.13 -20.88 57.95
C VAL A 38 1.46 -21.18 56.50
N LEU A 39 1.39 -22.45 56.09
CA LEU A 39 1.70 -22.87 54.73
C LEU A 39 0.70 -22.31 53.71
N ARG A 40 -0.58 -22.14 54.06
CA ARG A 40 -1.57 -21.44 53.22
C ARG A 40 -1.23 -19.96 53.05
N SER A 41 -0.94 -19.25 54.14
CA SER A 41 -0.49 -17.85 54.06
C SER A 41 0.78 -17.69 53.22
N LEU A 42 1.69 -18.66 53.30
CA LEU A 42 2.90 -18.70 52.49
C LEU A 42 2.56 -18.95 51.00
N ALA A 43 1.67 -19.90 50.72
CA ALA A 43 1.18 -20.19 49.37
C ALA A 43 0.48 -18.98 48.74
N ASP A 44 -0.34 -18.25 49.49
CA ASP A 44 -0.98 -17.01 49.03
C ASP A 44 0.07 -15.94 48.69
N SER A 45 1.09 -15.79 49.54
CA SER A 45 2.19 -14.84 49.31
C SER A 45 3.03 -15.22 48.07
N ILE A 46 3.30 -16.52 47.88
CA ILE A 46 4.00 -17.03 46.68
C ILE A 46 3.14 -16.79 45.43
N ALA A 47 1.84 -17.06 45.49
CA ALA A 47 0.93 -16.86 44.36
C ALA A 47 0.91 -15.40 43.91
N LEU A 48 0.80 -14.45 44.86
CA LEU A 48 0.87 -13.01 44.59
C LEU A 48 2.20 -12.59 43.97
N ALA A 49 3.33 -13.12 44.47
CA ALA A 49 4.65 -12.82 43.92
C ALA A 49 4.80 -13.36 42.49
N VAL A 50 4.38 -14.60 42.24
CA VAL A 50 4.40 -15.21 40.89
C VAL A 50 3.53 -14.43 39.91
N GLU A 51 2.33 -14.00 40.33
CA GLU A 51 1.46 -13.19 39.48
C GLU A 51 2.06 -11.82 39.18
N SER A 52 2.62 -11.16 40.19
CA SER A 52 3.27 -9.86 40.04
C SER A 52 4.43 -9.92 39.05
N THR A 53 5.30 -10.93 39.16
CA THR A 53 6.40 -11.15 38.21
C THR A 53 5.87 -11.40 36.80
N ARG A 54 4.87 -12.26 36.63
CA ARG A 54 4.27 -12.55 35.32
C ARG A 54 3.66 -11.30 34.67
N LEU A 55 2.98 -10.46 35.46
CA LEU A 55 2.41 -9.20 34.99
C LEU A 55 3.50 -8.21 34.58
N TYR A 56 4.57 -8.11 35.39
CA TYR A 56 5.71 -7.25 35.08
C TYR A 56 6.42 -7.68 33.80
N ASP A 57 6.73 -8.97 33.65
CA ASP A 57 7.35 -9.52 32.43
C ASP A 57 6.45 -9.29 31.19
N SER A 58 5.14 -9.38 31.37
CA SER A 58 4.20 -9.09 30.29
C SER A 58 4.18 -7.61 29.92
N LEU A 59 4.22 -6.73 30.91
CA LEU A 59 4.25 -5.28 30.70
C LEU A 59 5.55 -4.86 30.01
N GLU A 60 6.69 -5.40 30.45
CA GLU A 60 8.01 -5.13 29.87
C GLU A 60 8.07 -5.57 28.40
N ARG A 61 7.60 -6.79 28.09
CA ARG A 61 7.51 -7.26 26.70
C ARG A 61 6.64 -6.36 25.82
N HIS A 62 5.47 -5.92 26.32
CA HIS A 62 4.61 -5.00 25.57
C HIS A 62 5.26 -3.63 25.37
N ALA A 63 5.98 -3.12 26.37
CA ALA A 63 6.71 -1.86 26.28
C ALA A 63 7.84 -1.95 25.23
N ASP A 64 8.59 -3.05 25.21
CA ASP A 64 9.64 -3.29 24.22
C ASP A 64 9.09 -3.40 22.80
N GLN A 65 7.96 -4.09 22.62
CA GLN A 65 7.26 -4.17 21.34
C GLN A 65 6.83 -2.77 20.85
N LEU A 66 6.20 -1.98 21.72
CA LEU A 66 5.77 -0.61 21.40
C LEU A 66 6.96 0.31 21.07
N SER A 67 8.02 0.25 21.87
CA SER A 67 9.26 1.00 21.63
C SER A 67 9.85 0.65 20.27
N GLY A 68 9.88 -0.65 19.96
CA GLY A 68 10.31 -1.16 18.67
C GLY A 68 9.47 -0.67 17.49
N ILE A 69 8.15 -0.59 17.65
CA ILE A 69 7.24 -0.06 16.63
C ILE A 69 7.50 1.44 16.43
N LEU A 70 7.62 2.21 17.51
CA LEU A 70 7.87 3.65 17.44
C LEU A 70 9.20 3.98 16.78
N GLU A 71 10.29 3.29 17.14
CA GLU A 71 11.61 3.51 16.56
C GLU A 71 11.59 3.30 15.03
N ILE A 72 10.97 2.20 14.59
CA ILE A 72 10.81 1.90 13.16
C ILE A 72 9.96 3.00 12.51
N ASN A 73 8.82 3.34 13.08
CA ASN A 73 7.94 4.37 12.52
C ASN A 73 8.61 5.75 12.42
N TYR A 74 9.44 6.12 13.39
CA TYR A 74 10.23 7.35 13.34
C TYR A 74 11.25 7.33 12.19
N ALA A 75 11.99 6.24 12.03
CA ALA A 75 12.93 6.09 10.93
C ALA A 75 12.23 6.21 9.56
N LEU A 76 11.07 5.56 9.41
CA LEU A 76 10.26 5.60 8.20
C LEU A 76 9.71 7.00 7.89
N SER A 77 9.34 7.78 8.91
CA SER A 77 8.76 9.12 8.72
C SER A 77 9.69 10.12 8.03
N SER A 78 11.00 9.87 8.09
CA SER A 78 12.03 10.74 7.49
C SER A 78 12.23 10.52 5.98
N ILE A 79 11.73 9.41 5.43
CA ILE A 79 11.97 9.01 4.05
C ILE A 79 10.83 9.54 3.18
N LEU A 80 11.16 10.50 2.32
CA LEU A 80 10.17 11.19 1.49
C LEU A 80 10.01 10.55 0.10
N ASP A 81 10.96 9.72 -0.31
CA ASP A 81 10.83 8.92 -1.52
C ASP A 81 10.12 7.59 -1.20
N LEU A 82 9.01 7.33 -1.88
CA LEU A 82 8.19 6.14 -1.64
C LEU A 82 8.95 4.84 -1.97
N ASP A 83 9.78 4.85 -3.02
CA ASP A 83 10.50 3.65 -3.45
C ASP A 83 11.57 3.27 -2.43
N GLU A 84 12.35 4.26 -1.96
CA GLU A 84 13.33 4.09 -0.88
C GLU A 84 12.67 3.66 0.44
N LEU A 85 11.55 4.29 0.80
CA LEU A 85 10.79 3.98 2.01
C LEU A 85 10.41 2.50 2.05
N LEU A 86 9.76 2.00 0.99
CA LEU A 86 9.26 0.62 0.97
C LEU A 86 10.39 -0.41 0.96
N GLU A 87 11.49 -0.13 0.27
CA GLU A 87 12.68 -1.00 0.29
C GLU A 87 13.31 -1.06 1.70
N GLN A 88 13.37 0.08 2.39
CA GLN A 88 13.90 0.14 3.75
C GLN A 88 12.99 -0.56 4.78
N VAL A 89 11.67 -0.43 4.66
CA VAL A 89 10.70 -1.18 5.50
C VAL A 89 10.98 -2.67 5.40
N VAL A 90 11.03 -3.20 4.18
CA VAL A 90 11.25 -4.63 3.94
C VAL A 90 12.57 -5.09 4.57
N HIS A 91 13.65 -4.33 4.37
CA HIS A 91 14.95 -4.66 4.93
C HIS A 91 14.96 -4.66 6.46
N MET A 92 14.30 -3.68 7.09
CA MET A 92 14.21 -3.57 8.54
C MET A 92 13.40 -4.72 9.15
N LEU A 93 12.24 -5.03 8.57
CA LEU A 93 11.40 -6.15 9.03
C LEU A 93 12.13 -7.49 8.85
N GLN A 94 12.78 -7.71 7.71
CA GLN A 94 13.54 -8.93 7.45
C GLN A 94 14.70 -9.09 8.45
N LYS A 95 15.49 -8.03 8.68
CA LYS A 95 16.64 -8.07 9.58
C LYS A 95 16.24 -8.33 11.03
N ARG A 96 15.11 -7.77 11.47
CA ARG A 96 14.68 -7.85 12.87
C ARG A 96 13.96 -9.15 13.21
N PHE A 97 13.12 -9.65 12.31
CA PHE A 97 12.26 -10.79 12.58
C PHE A 97 12.69 -12.08 11.86
N GLY A 98 13.58 -11.99 10.88
CA GLY A 98 14.16 -13.17 10.22
C GLY A 98 13.23 -13.89 9.25
N TYR A 99 12.06 -13.35 8.93
CA TYR A 99 11.15 -13.97 7.96
C TYR A 99 11.80 -14.02 6.56
N PRO A 100 11.71 -15.17 5.86
CA PRO A 100 12.44 -15.39 4.62
C PRO A 100 11.90 -14.56 3.46
N PHE A 101 10.57 -14.30 3.46
CA PHE A 101 9.89 -13.62 2.37
C PHE A 101 8.95 -12.54 2.90
N ILE A 102 9.25 -11.29 2.57
CA ILE A 102 8.43 -10.12 2.88
C ILE A 102 8.27 -9.33 1.59
N HIS A 103 7.04 -8.97 1.23
CA HIS A 103 6.72 -8.14 0.08
C HIS A 103 5.79 -7.00 0.46
N ILE A 104 5.87 -5.89 -0.27
CA ILE A 104 4.93 -4.78 -0.16
C ILE A 104 4.32 -4.50 -1.53
N PHE A 105 2.99 -4.44 -1.53
CA PHE A 105 2.18 -4.06 -2.67
C PHE A 105 1.49 -2.73 -2.41
N THR A 106 1.25 -1.96 -3.48
CA THR A 106 0.44 -0.74 -3.47
C THR A 106 -0.89 -0.99 -4.15
N VAL A 107 -1.96 -0.39 -3.62
CA VAL A 107 -3.29 -0.51 -4.21
C VAL A 107 -3.57 0.72 -5.07
N HIS A 108 -3.95 0.49 -6.33
CA HIS A 108 -4.37 1.52 -7.27
C HIS A 108 -5.84 1.32 -7.65
N SER A 109 -6.74 1.94 -6.88
CA SER A 109 -8.19 1.81 -7.04
C SER A 109 -8.68 2.22 -8.44
N GLY A 110 -8.16 3.32 -8.99
CA GLY A 110 -8.54 3.80 -10.33
C GLY A 110 -8.10 2.85 -11.46
N ARG A 111 -6.96 2.18 -11.32
CA ARG A 111 -6.45 1.20 -12.30
C ARG A 111 -6.92 -0.22 -12.02
N ARG A 112 -7.65 -0.44 -10.92
CA ARG A 112 -8.08 -1.76 -10.43
C ARG A 112 -6.91 -2.77 -10.32
N LYS A 113 -5.77 -2.32 -9.79
CA LYS A 113 -4.55 -3.13 -9.67
C LYS A 113 -3.94 -3.07 -8.28
N VAL A 114 -3.31 -4.17 -7.86
CA VAL A 114 -2.44 -4.27 -6.69
C VAL A 114 -1.03 -4.54 -7.19
N ILE A 115 -0.15 -3.55 -7.09
CA ILE A 115 1.14 -3.51 -7.80
C ILE A 115 2.28 -3.77 -6.81
N TYR A 116 3.15 -4.71 -7.15
CA TYR A 116 4.35 -5.00 -6.39
C TYR A 116 5.31 -3.81 -6.36
N GLN A 117 5.82 -3.45 -5.19
CA GLN A 117 6.75 -2.32 -5.03
C GLN A 117 8.10 -2.71 -4.43
N ALA A 118 8.11 -3.54 -3.40
CA ALA A 118 9.32 -3.90 -2.67
C ALA A 118 9.23 -5.32 -2.13
N GLY A 119 10.38 -5.93 -1.85
CA GLY A 119 10.41 -7.27 -1.28
C GLY A 119 11.80 -7.87 -1.10
N THR A 120 11.88 -8.94 -0.33
CA THR A 120 13.13 -9.61 0.06
C THR A 120 13.75 -10.45 -1.08
N ALA A 121 15.07 -10.36 -1.26
CA ALA A 121 15.94 -11.21 -2.11
C ALA A 121 15.93 -11.03 -3.66
N ARG A 122 16.94 -11.66 -4.31
CA ARG A 122 17.57 -11.45 -5.65
C ARG A 122 16.70 -11.01 -6.84
N GLN A 123 15.39 -11.26 -6.82
CA GLN A 123 14.49 -11.03 -7.96
C GLN A 123 13.52 -9.86 -7.74
N SER A 124 13.52 -9.21 -6.57
CA SER A 124 12.69 -8.03 -6.27
C SER A 124 12.81 -6.94 -7.36
N ASN A 125 14.04 -6.65 -7.79
CA ASN A 125 14.32 -5.73 -8.89
C ASN A 125 13.74 -6.18 -10.23
N SER A 126 13.64 -7.49 -10.49
CA SER A 126 13.05 -8.01 -11.73
C SER A 126 11.52 -7.92 -11.72
N LEU A 127 10.89 -8.15 -10.56
CA LEU A 127 9.44 -8.03 -10.40
C LEU A 127 8.97 -6.58 -10.52
N LYS A 128 9.71 -5.66 -9.90
CA LYS A 128 9.49 -4.21 -10.02
C LYS A 128 9.64 -3.74 -11.47
N LYS A 129 10.71 -4.17 -12.17
CA LYS A 129 10.92 -3.86 -13.61
C LYS A 129 9.84 -4.43 -14.53
N ARG A 130 9.24 -5.57 -14.19
CA ARG A 130 8.14 -6.18 -14.96
C ARG A 130 6.78 -5.61 -14.60
N SER A 131 6.72 -4.66 -13.67
CA SER A 131 5.47 -4.07 -13.13
C SER A 131 4.46 -5.14 -12.75
N PHE A 132 4.92 -6.17 -12.02
CA PHE A 132 4.06 -7.26 -11.59
C PHE A 132 2.89 -6.72 -10.77
N ALA A 133 1.68 -7.15 -11.12
CA ALA A 133 0.46 -6.66 -10.50
C ALA A 133 -0.62 -7.73 -10.53
N PHE A 134 -1.39 -7.79 -9.45
CA PHE A 134 -2.64 -8.51 -9.39
C PHE A 134 -3.80 -7.62 -9.85
N ASN A 135 -4.84 -8.25 -10.37
CA ASN A 135 -6.13 -7.57 -10.57
C ASN A 135 -6.78 -7.38 -9.19
N LEU A 136 -7.15 -6.15 -8.84
CA LEU A 136 -7.83 -5.85 -7.58
C LEU A 136 -9.15 -6.61 -7.44
N ASP A 137 -9.79 -6.98 -8.55
CA ASP A 137 -11.06 -7.73 -8.58
C ASP A 137 -10.90 -9.24 -8.73
N ALA A 138 -9.67 -9.75 -8.64
CA ALA A 138 -9.45 -11.18 -8.69
C ALA A 138 -10.26 -11.89 -7.59
N LYS A 139 -11.06 -12.88 -8.00
CA LYS A 139 -11.89 -13.68 -7.07
C LYS A 139 -11.03 -14.51 -6.11
N LYS A 140 -9.80 -14.82 -6.51
CA LYS A 140 -8.78 -15.56 -5.76
C LYS A 140 -7.53 -14.70 -5.57
N GLY A 141 -6.69 -15.13 -4.65
CA GLY A 141 -5.50 -14.42 -4.16
C GLY A 141 -5.77 -13.76 -2.81
N MET A 142 -4.92 -14.05 -1.84
CA MET A 142 -4.96 -13.46 -0.50
C MET A 142 -4.69 -11.94 -0.58
N VAL A 143 -3.64 -11.52 -1.29
CA VAL A 143 -3.30 -10.10 -1.50
C VAL A 143 -4.45 -9.27 -2.08
N PRO A 144 -5.10 -9.63 -3.22
CA PRO A 144 -6.29 -8.92 -3.71
C PRO A 144 -7.47 -8.92 -2.73
N TYR A 145 -7.67 -10.00 -1.98
CA TYR A 145 -8.73 -10.07 -0.97
C TYR A 145 -8.49 -9.09 0.18
N VAL A 146 -7.28 -9.04 0.73
CA VAL A 146 -6.90 -8.09 1.78
C VAL A 146 -6.97 -6.65 1.26
N ALA A 147 -6.49 -6.40 0.05
CA ALA A 147 -6.59 -5.09 -0.61
C ALA A 147 -8.03 -4.58 -0.75
N ARG A 148 -9.01 -5.47 -0.97
CA ARG A 148 -10.44 -5.10 -1.06
C ARG A 148 -11.13 -5.01 0.29
N SER A 149 -10.84 -5.93 1.19
CA SER A 149 -11.56 -6.06 2.47
C SER A 149 -11.03 -5.12 3.54
N GLY A 150 -9.77 -4.69 3.43
CA GLY A 150 -9.08 -3.91 4.46
C GLY A 150 -8.87 -4.67 5.76
N LYS A 151 -8.95 -6.01 5.73
CA LYS A 151 -8.78 -6.91 6.89
C LYS A 151 -7.62 -7.86 6.66
N SER A 152 -6.82 -8.07 7.70
CA SER A 152 -5.73 -9.04 7.70
C SER A 152 -6.23 -10.46 7.45
N LEU A 153 -5.43 -11.28 6.77
CA LEU A 153 -5.71 -12.69 6.50
C LEU A 153 -4.49 -13.53 6.82
N LEU A 154 -4.67 -14.53 7.68
CA LEU A 154 -3.66 -15.49 8.08
C LEU A 154 -4.00 -16.88 7.55
N ALA A 155 -3.08 -17.47 6.80
CA ALA A 155 -3.13 -18.86 6.36
C ALA A 155 -1.89 -19.61 6.87
N ASN A 156 -2.01 -20.32 7.98
CA ASN A 156 -0.93 -21.16 8.53
C ASN A 156 -0.69 -22.47 7.77
N ASP A 157 -1.62 -22.82 6.88
CA ASP A 157 -1.49 -23.88 5.88
C ASP A 157 -2.20 -23.40 4.61
N ILE A 158 -1.42 -22.87 3.66
CA ILE A 158 -1.95 -22.34 2.40
C ILE A 158 -2.69 -23.39 1.56
N SER A 159 -2.43 -24.68 1.75
CA SER A 159 -3.12 -25.75 1.01
C SER A 159 -4.60 -25.87 1.41
N ARG A 160 -4.95 -25.35 2.59
CA ARG A 160 -6.30 -25.36 3.15
C ARG A 160 -7.02 -24.03 3.01
N GLU A 161 -6.34 -22.98 2.57
CA GLU A 161 -6.92 -21.65 2.41
C GLU A 161 -7.65 -21.52 1.06
N PRO A 162 -8.99 -21.38 1.04
CA PRO A 162 -9.76 -21.33 -0.22
C PRO A 162 -9.41 -20.17 -1.14
N LEU A 163 -8.95 -19.05 -0.59
CA LEU A 163 -8.55 -17.87 -1.33
C LEU A 163 -7.14 -17.97 -1.90
N TYR A 164 -6.30 -18.90 -1.41
CA TYR A 164 -4.92 -19.02 -1.85
C TYR A 164 -4.85 -19.40 -3.34
N GLU A 165 -3.96 -18.73 -4.06
CA GLU A 165 -3.65 -19.02 -5.45
C GLU A 165 -2.12 -19.00 -5.60
N PRO A 166 -1.49 -20.11 -6.04
CA PRO A 166 -0.05 -20.17 -6.18
C PRO A 166 0.49 -19.04 -7.07
N SER A 167 1.42 -18.27 -6.52
CA SER A 167 2.04 -17.18 -7.26
C SER A 167 2.89 -17.72 -8.42
N LYS A 168 2.79 -17.06 -9.58
CA LYS A 168 3.67 -17.34 -10.74
C LYS A 168 5.10 -16.83 -10.51
N VAL A 169 5.32 -16.09 -9.43
CA VAL A 169 6.61 -15.54 -9.05
C VAL A 169 7.05 -16.14 -7.72
N PRO A 170 8.36 -16.24 -7.44
CA PRO A 170 8.84 -16.79 -6.18
C PRO A 170 8.36 -16.00 -4.96
N PRO A 171 8.33 -16.61 -3.77
CA PRO A 171 8.71 -18.01 -3.49
C PRO A 171 7.68 -19.03 -4.00
N HIS A 172 8.15 -20.21 -4.41
CA HIS A 172 7.29 -21.33 -4.86
C HIS A 172 7.09 -22.41 -3.78
N ASN A 173 7.75 -22.24 -2.64
CA ASN A 173 7.75 -23.16 -1.51
C ASN A 173 7.01 -22.60 -0.29
N THR A 174 6.17 -21.56 -0.47
CA THR A 174 5.32 -21.03 0.60
C THR A 174 4.44 -22.12 1.18
N GLN A 175 4.39 -22.21 2.50
CA GLN A 175 3.53 -23.13 3.26
C GLN A 175 2.60 -22.37 4.22
N SER A 176 3.01 -21.18 4.67
CA SER A 176 2.16 -20.25 5.40
C SER A 176 2.33 -18.81 4.90
N GLU A 177 1.27 -18.03 4.99
CA GLU A 177 1.18 -16.66 4.47
C GLU A 177 0.33 -15.79 5.40
N LEU A 178 0.79 -14.57 5.65
CA LEU A 178 0.11 -13.54 6.44
C LEU A 178 0.09 -12.24 5.64
N ASP A 179 -1.11 -11.84 5.23
CA ASP A 179 -1.35 -10.59 4.51
C ASP A 179 -2.00 -9.55 5.43
N ILE A 180 -1.41 -8.37 5.48
CA ILE A 180 -1.84 -7.27 6.36
C ILE A 180 -2.07 -6.00 5.54
N PRO A 181 -3.24 -5.34 5.68
CA PRO A 181 -3.56 -4.15 4.93
C PRO A 181 -2.81 -2.92 5.47
N LEU A 182 -2.28 -2.10 4.57
CA LEU A 182 -1.68 -0.79 4.90
C LEU A 182 -2.79 0.27 4.86
N ASN A 183 -3.59 0.31 5.93
CA ASN A 183 -4.77 1.18 6.02
C ASN A 183 -4.42 2.61 6.43
N PHE A 184 -5.02 3.60 5.75
CA PHE A 184 -5.02 4.99 6.17
C PHE A 184 -6.45 5.54 6.13
N GLY A 185 -7.06 5.70 7.31
CA GLY A 185 -8.49 6.00 7.41
C GLY A 185 -9.34 4.87 6.80
N ASN A 186 -10.17 5.20 5.80
CA ASN A 186 -11.02 4.24 5.10
C ASN A 186 -10.40 3.72 3.78
N GLU A 187 -9.14 4.06 3.50
CA GLU A 187 -8.45 3.70 2.26
C GLU A 187 -7.37 2.65 2.55
N VAL A 188 -7.35 1.57 1.75
CA VAL A 188 -6.25 0.60 1.74
C VAL A 188 -5.19 1.10 0.77
N LEU A 189 -4.04 1.56 1.27
CA LEU A 189 -2.96 2.10 0.44
C LEU A 189 -2.08 0.99 -0.15
N GLY A 190 -2.06 -0.18 0.49
CA GLY A 190 -1.16 -1.27 0.15
C GLY A 190 -1.45 -2.54 0.95
N VAL A 191 -0.65 -3.57 0.71
CA VAL A 191 -0.67 -4.84 1.45
C VAL A 191 0.77 -5.20 1.78
N LEU A 192 1.02 -5.52 3.05
CA LEU A 192 2.23 -6.16 3.53
C LEU A 192 1.99 -7.67 3.52
N ASP A 193 2.78 -8.39 2.74
CA ASP A 193 2.70 -9.84 2.55
C ASP A 193 3.92 -10.49 3.20
N LEU A 194 3.69 -11.43 4.11
CA LEU A 194 4.69 -12.17 4.86
C LEU A 194 4.52 -13.65 4.54
N GLN A 195 5.57 -14.31 4.03
CA GLN A 195 5.50 -15.71 3.65
C GLN A 195 6.60 -16.53 4.31
N SER A 196 6.28 -17.78 4.60
CA SER A 196 7.20 -18.74 5.19
C SER A 196 7.10 -20.09 4.47
N ASP A 197 8.22 -20.79 4.39
CA ASP A 197 8.30 -22.15 3.88
C ASP A 197 8.01 -23.20 4.95
N GLN A 198 7.55 -22.79 6.13
CA GLN A 198 7.11 -23.66 7.23
C GLN A 198 5.59 -23.56 7.42
N LEU A 199 4.96 -24.65 7.85
CA LEU A 199 3.57 -24.62 8.33
C LEU A 199 3.51 -23.98 9.71
N ASN A 200 2.39 -23.31 10.01
CA ASN A 200 2.16 -22.64 11.30
C ASN A 200 3.25 -21.66 11.70
N ALA A 201 3.79 -20.91 10.75
CA ALA A 201 4.89 -19.98 11.01
C ALA A 201 4.47 -18.69 11.70
N PHE A 202 3.17 -18.39 11.73
CA PHE A 202 2.64 -17.14 12.29
C PHE A 202 1.57 -17.43 13.34
N ASP A 203 1.57 -16.67 14.43
CA ASP A 203 0.52 -16.72 15.44
C ASP A 203 -0.25 -15.39 15.54
N GLN A 204 -1.13 -15.28 16.54
CA GLN A 204 -1.92 -14.06 16.74
C GLN A 204 -1.09 -12.89 17.27
N GLU A 205 0.02 -13.15 17.98
CA GLU A 205 0.93 -12.10 18.42
C GLU A 205 1.65 -11.48 17.21
N ASP A 206 2.04 -12.31 16.23
CA ASP A 206 2.59 -11.83 14.96
C ASP A 206 1.61 -10.94 14.20
N VAL A 207 0.34 -11.35 14.09
CA VAL A 207 -0.71 -10.54 13.46
C VAL A 207 -0.80 -9.16 14.12
N ASN A 208 -0.91 -9.11 15.44
CA ASN A 208 -1.03 -7.85 16.19
C ASN A 208 0.21 -6.96 16.02
N LEU A 209 1.40 -7.57 16.05
CA LEU A 209 2.68 -6.89 15.88
C LEU A 209 2.79 -6.24 14.49
N PHE A 210 2.50 -6.99 13.44
CA PHE A 210 2.60 -6.50 12.07
C PHE A 210 1.46 -5.55 11.67
N GLU A 211 0.27 -5.65 12.28
CA GLU A 211 -0.76 -4.60 12.17
C GLU A 211 -0.29 -3.26 12.78
N GLY A 212 0.48 -3.32 13.87
CA GLY A 212 1.16 -2.16 14.46
C GLY A 212 2.15 -1.50 13.50
N PHE A 213 3.00 -2.29 12.84
CA PHE A 213 3.91 -1.79 11.80
C PHE A 213 3.17 -1.27 10.57
N ALA A 214 2.16 -1.99 10.09
CA ALA A 214 1.35 -1.62 8.93
C ALA A 214 0.73 -0.23 9.07
N SER A 215 0.27 0.11 10.27
CA SER A 215 -0.28 1.44 10.57
C SER A 215 0.75 2.55 10.35
N GLY A 216 1.98 2.38 10.84
CA GLY A 216 3.05 3.35 10.64
C GLY A 216 3.55 3.43 9.20
N ILE A 217 3.67 2.28 8.53
CA ILE A 217 4.02 2.22 7.10
C ILE A 217 2.98 2.95 6.26
N ALA A 218 1.68 2.76 6.53
CA ALA A 218 0.61 3.44 5.80
C ALA A 218 0.68 4.98 5.96
N VAL A 219 0.97 5.47 7.16
CA VAL A 219 1.19 6.91 7.41
C VAL A 219 2.40 7.43 6.63
N ALA A 220 3.53 6.72 6.67
CA ALA A 220 4.73 7.11 5.93
C ALA A 220 4.48 7.11 4.40
N MET A 221 3.79 6.09 3.88
CA MET A 221 3.38 6.03 2.47
C MET A 221 2.47 7.20 2.09
N ARG A 222 1.53 7.58 2.96
CA ARG A 222 0.66 8.73 2.72
C ARG A 222 1.47 10.02 2.63
N ASN A 223 2.41 10.22 3.55
CA ASN A 223 3.27 11.41 3.58
C ASN A 223 4.18 11.48 2.35
N ALA A 224 4.83 10.37 1.97
CA ALA A 224 5.67 10.29 0.77
C ALA A 224 4.85 10.60 -0.51
N ASN A 225 3.63 10.05 -0.62
CA ASN A 225 2.74 10.35 -1.75
C ASN A 225 2.31 11.81 -1.80
N LEU A 226 1.94 12.41 -0.66
CA LEU A 226 1.59 13.83 -0.57
C LEU A 226 2.77 14.71 -0.98
N PHE A 227 3.97 14.41 -0.47
CA PHE A 227 5.18 15.14 -0.83
C PHE A 227 5.51 15.01 -2.33
N ARG A 228 5.41 13.81 -2.90
CA ARG A 228 5.60 13.58 -4.33
C ARG A 228 4.59 14.36 -5.18
N SER A 229 3.33 14.39 -4.76
CA SER A 229 2.26 15.16 -5.42
C SER A 229 2.55 16.66 -5.39
N GLU A 230 2.96 17.20 -4.24
CA GLU A 230 3.33 18.61 -4.10
C GLU A 230 4.56 18.98 -4.94
N GLN A 231 5.61 18.15 -4.93
CA GLN A 231 6.76 18.35 -5.81
C GLN A 231 6.37 18.33 -7.29
N TRP A 232 5.50 17.38 -7.68
CA TRP A 232 5.03 17.32 -9.06
C TRP A 232 4.23 18.57 -9.44
N ARG A 233 3.30 19.02 -8.58
CA ARG A 233 2.55 20.27 -8.80
C ARG A 233 3.46 21.49 -8.94
N ARG A 234 4.50 21.61 -8.10
CA ARG A 234 5.50 22.68 -8.21
C ARG A 234 6.27 22.60 -9.51
N ARG A 235 6.81 21.43 -9.89
CA ARG A 235 7.52 21.25 -11.16
C ARG A 235 6.67 21.61 -12.38
N VAL A 236 5.39 21.23 -12.35
CA VAL A 236 4.42 21.59 -13.38
C VAL A 236 4.20 23.10 -13.41
N ALA A 237 3.96 23.74 -12.26
CA ALA A 237 3.76 25.18 -12.15
C ALA A 237 4.98 25.99 -12.62
N ASP A 238 6.18 25.61 -12.20
CA ASP A 238 7.45 26.26 -12.59
C ASP A 238 7.66 26.15 -14.11
N SER A 239 7.36 24.99 -14.69
CA SER A 239 7.45 24.79 -16.15
C SER A 239 6.50 25.72 -16.90
N PHE A 240 5.26 25.90 -16.41
CA PHE A 240 4.30 26.80 -17.05
C PHE A 240 4.59 28.29 -16.81
N GLN A 241 5.12 28.69 -15.65
CA GLN A 241 5.55 30.06 -15.42
C GLN A 241 6.67 30.48 -16.38
N ASN A 242 7.63 29.58 -16.64
CA ASN A 242 8.69 29.85 -17.62
C ASN A 242 8.13 30.10 -19.03
N ILE A 243 7.08 29.38 -19.43
CA ILE A 243 6.41 29.58 -20.71
C ILE A 243 5.60 30.89 -20.73
N ALA A 244 4.90 31.23 -19.64
CA ALA A 244 4.19 32.49 -19.53
C ALA A 244 5.15 33.71 -19.60
N GLY A 245 6.39 33.56 -19.13
CA GLY A 245 7.45 34.56 -19.33
C GLY A 245 7.83 34.74 -20.80
N LEU A 246 7.82 33.68 -21.61
CA LEU A 246 8.07 33.74 -23.06
C LEU A 246 6.96 34.48 -23.81
N LEU A 247 5.69 34.38 -23.36
CA LEU A 247 4.57 35.15 -23.92
C LEU A 247 4.74 36.67 -23.79
N SER A 248 5.54 37.14 -22.83
CA SER A 248 5.82 38.57 -22.60
C SER A 248 6.93 39.12 -23.51
N THR A 249 7.66 38.25 -24.20
CA THR A 249 8.57 38.64 -25.29
C THR A 249 7.82 38.55 -26.60
N ASN A 250 8.01 39.51 -27.50
CA ASN A 250 7.29 39.68 -28.78
C ASN A 250 7.58 38.54 -29.78
N LEU A 251 7.31 37.28 -29.39
CA LEU A 251 7.56 36.03 -30.11
C LEU A 251 6.36 35.64 -30.96
N GLU A 252 6.60 34.92 -32.05
CA GLU A 252 5.54 34.34 -32.88
C GLU A 252 4.71 33.34 -32.08
N LEU A 253 3.37 33.50 -32.11
CA LEU A 253 2.41 32.65 -31.38
C LEU A 253 2.62 31.15 -31.64
N SER A 254 2.94 30.78 -32.88
CA SER A 254 3.23 29.40 -33.28
C SER A 254 4.33 28.76 -32.43
N LYS A 255 5.42 29.49 -32.18
CA LYS A 255 6.56 29.03 -31.39
C LYS A 255 6.18 28.84 -29.93
N VAL A 256 5.39 29.75 -29.37
CA VAL A 256 4.97 29.63 -27.98
C VAL A 256 4.05 28.43 -27.77
N LEU A 257 3.14 28.16 -28.70
CA LEU A 257 2.26 26.98 -28.61
C LEU A 257 3.04 25.66 -28.73
N ASP A 258 4.10 25.63 -29.53
CA ASP A 258 5.02 24.49 -29.65
C ASP A 258 5.84 24.28 -28.35
N ASP A 259 6.34 25.37 -27.76
CA ASP A 259 7.03 25.34 -26.47
C ASP A 259 6.10 24.85 -25.34
N ILE A 260 4.81 25.24 -25.37
CA ILE A 260 3.77 24.71 -24.45
C ILE A 260 3.64 23.20 -24.59
N LEU A 261 3.50 22.68 -25.82
CA LEU A 261 3.38 21.24 -26.05
C LEU A 261 4.63 20.48 -25.61
N THR A 262 5.82 21.02 -25.88
CA THR A 262 7.10 20.46 -25.42
C THR A 262 7.14 20.34 -23.89
N ALA A 263 6.73 21.40 -23.18
CA ALA A 263 6.71 21.37 -21.73
C ALA A 263 5.63 20.43 -21.17
N LEU A 264 4.47 20.33 -21.84
CA LEU A 264 3.42 19.38 -21.49
C LEU A 264 3.96 17.93 -21.57
N GLU A 265 4.61 17.57 -22.66
CA GLU A 265 5.18 16.22 -22.86
C GLU A 265 6.28 15.87 -21.87
N LYS A 266 7.06 16.86 -21.43
CA LYS A 266 8.10 16.65 -20.42
C LYS A 266 7.51 16.40 -19.03
N ASN A 267 6.35 16.98 -18.71
CA ASN A 267 5.81 17.01 -17.35
C ASN A 267 4.60 16.08 -17.14
N LEU A 268 3.90 15.72 -18.21
CA LEU A 268 2.75 14.83 -18.21
C LEU A 268 3.06 13.58 -19.04
N PRO A 269 2.67 12.38 -18.57
CA PRO A 269 2.80 11.14 -19.33
C PRO A 269 1.76 11.12 -20.46
N CYS A 270 2.00 11.88 -21.52
CA CYS A 270 1.18 11.93 -22.71
C CYS A 270 2.00 11.49 -23.92
N ASP A 271 1.44 10.58 -24.73
CA ASP A 271 2.11 10.03 -25.91
C ASP A 271 1.98 10.95 -27.14
N SER A 272 0.96 11.81 -27.14
CA SER A 272 0.73 12.84 -28.16
C SER A 272 -0.09 13.98 -27.58
N SER A 273 0.08 15.18 -28.15
CA SER A 273 -0.57 16.39 -27.66
C SER A 273 -0.92 17.34 -28.82
N ALA A 274 -1.99 18.12 -28.68
CA ALA A 274 -2.43 19.08 -29.70
C ALA A 274 -3.16 20.27 -29.09
N ILE A 275 -2.92 21.46 -29.63
CA ILE A 275 -3.64 22.69 -29.28
C ILE A 275 -4.54 23.09 -30.44
N TRP A 276 -5.81 23.32 -30.15
CA TRP A 276 -6.81 23.82 -31.09
C TRP A 276 -7.25 25.21 -30.66
N LEU A 277 -7.28 26.15 -31.60
CA LEU A 277 -7.76 27.52 -31.38
C LEU A 277 -9.04 27.74 -32.18
N ILE A 278 -9.88 28.66 -31.72
CA ILE A 278 -11.02 29.12 -32.51
C ILE A 278 -10.48 30.03 -33.63
N ASP A 279 -10.89 29.77 -34.88
CA ASP A 279 -10.34 30.45 -36.06
C ASP A 279 -10.72 31.95 -36.12
N ASP A 280 -11.88 32.31 -35.55
CA ASP A 280 -12.33 33.68 -35.32
C ASP A 280 -13.09 33.76 -33.98
N PRO A 281 -12.46 34.26 -32.90
CA PRO A 281 -13.10 34.31 -31.59
C PRO A 281 -14.11 35.45 -31.43
N ASP A 282 -14.03 36.49 -32.28
CA ASP A 282 -14.88 37.69 -32.20
C ASP A 282 -16.05 37.69 -33.21
N GLY A 283 -16.07 36.72 -34.13
CA GLY A 283 -17.13 36.52 -35.11
C GLY A 283 -18.43 35.97 -34.53
N ASP A 284 -19.57 36.38 -35.10
CA ASP A 284 -20.89 35.82 -34.79
C ASP A 284 -21.06 34.45 -35.45
N HIS A 285 -20.58 33.40 -34.78
CA HIS A 285 -20.59 32.02 -35.30
C HIS A 285 -21.76 31.17 -34.78
N GLY A 286 -22.73 31.76 -34.06
CA GLY A 286 -23.82 30.99 -33.44
C GLY A 286 -23.32 29.86 -32.52
N GLU A 287 -23.89 28.66 -32.62
CA GLU A 287 -23.49 27.48 -31.82
C GLU A 287 -22.21 26.77 -32.33
N GLN A 288 -21.74 27.07 -33.55
CA GLN A 288 -20.60 26.37 -34.16
C GLN A 288 -19.34 27.24 -34.12
N ARG A 289 -18.41 26.94 -33.21
CA ARG A 289 -17.12 27.64 -33.12
C ARG A 289 -16.04 26.86 -33.86
N PRO A 290 -15.65 27.23 -35.10
CA PRO A 290 -14.74 26.44 -35.90
C PRO A 290 -13.35 26.40 -35.26
N LEU A 291 -12.92 25.21 -34.84
CA LEU A 291 -11.59 24.96 -34.33
C LEU A 291 -10.56 24.80 -35.47
N LYS A 292 -9.36 25.34 -35.28
CA LYS A 292 -8.19 25.19 -36.12
C LYS A 292 -7.04 24.61 -35.30
N LEU A 293 -6.37 23.61 -35.87
CA LEU A 293 -5.20 23.01 -35.23
C LEU A 293 -4.06 24.05 -35.20
N ALA A 294 -3.57 24.40 -34.02
CA ALA A 294 -2.55 25.43 -33.84
C ALA A 294 -1.16 24.83 -33.58
N ALA A 295 -1.07 23.76 -32.80
CA ALA A 295 0.16 22.99 -32.57
C ALA A 295 -0.14 21.50 -32.38
N VAL A 296 0.81 20.61 -32.69
CA VAL A 296 0.67 19.16 -32.51
C VAL A 296 2.02 18.48 -32.35
N HIS A 297 2.13 17.57 -31.40
CA HIS A 297 3.26 16.69 -31.18
C HIS A 297 2.83 15.21 -31.10
N GLY A 298 3.78 14.29 -31.25
CA GLY A 298 3.55 12.84 -31.26
C GLY A 298 2.94 12.29 -32.57
N THR A 299 2.51 13.16 -33.49
CA THR A 299 2.02 12.80 -34.84
C THR A 299 2.16 13.99 -35.80
N THR A 300 1.74 13.84 -37.05
CA THR A 300 1.82 14.91 -38.05
C THR A 300 0.52 15.72 -38.11
N ARG A 301 0.65 17.03 -38.35
CA ARG A 301 -0.47 17.96 -38.57
C ARG A 301 -1.44 17.47 -39.65
N GLN A 302 -0.90 16.90 -40.72
CA GLN A 302 -1.70 16.34 -41.82
C GLN A 302 -2.65 15.24 -41.32
N LYS A 303 -2.12 14.21 -40.64
CA LYS A 303 -2.93 13.09 -40.14
C LYS A 303 -4.03 13.54 -39.18
N VAL A 304 -3.73 14.46 -38.29
CA VAL A 304 -4.73 14.99 -37.34
C VAL A 304 -5.81 15.79 -38.05
N THR A 305 -5.44 16.58 -39.05
CA THR A 305 -6.41 17.37 -39.83
C THR A 305 -7.31 16.47 -40.67
N GLU A 306 -6.75 15.45 -41.34
CA GLU A 306 -7.49 14.45 -42.11
C GLU A 306 -8.50 13.69 -41.23
N SER A 307 -8.04 13.18 -40.08
CA SER A 307 -8.89 12.42 -39.14
C SER A 307 -10.11 13.21 -38.63
N ARG A 308 -10.01 14.53 -38.56
CA ARG A 308 -11.11 15.41 -38.13
C ARG A 308 -12.19 15.54 -39.21
N VAL A 309 -11.80 15.54 -40.48
CA VAL A 309 -12.74 15.67 -41.60
C VAL A 309 -13.51 14.36 -41.82
N GLU A 310 -12.84 13.23 -41.61
CA GLU A 310 -13.35 11.88 -41.87
C GLU A 310 -14.60 11.48 -41.06
N SER A 311 -14.81 12.05 -39.87
CA SER A 311 -15.92 11.65 -38.99
C SER A 311 -16.55 12.82 -38.24
N GLN A 312 -17.88 12.90 -38.31
CA GLN A 312 -18.67 13.88 -37.55
C GLN A 312 -18.54 13.64 -36.04
N ALA A 313 -18.57 12.37 -35.60
CA ALA A 313 -18.44 12.03 -34.18
C ALA A 313 -17.09 12.45 -33.57
N VAL A 314 -16.04 12.50 -34.39
CA VAL A 314 -14.69 12.97 -34.00
C VAL A 314 -14.67 14.48 -33.82
N ARG A 315 -15.41 15.23 -34.66
CA ARG A 315 -15.59 16.68 -34.51
C ARG A 315 -16.39 17.01 -33.25
N ASP A 316 -17.52 16.34 -33.08
CA ASP A 316 -18.42 16.53 -31.94
C ASP A 316 -17.73 16.25 -30.60
N TRP A 317 -16.68 15.41 -30.57
CA TRP A 317 -15.87 15.18 -29.37
C TRP A 317 -15.12 16.45 -28.91
N LEU A 318 -14.47 17.17 -29.82
CA LEU A 318 -13.75 18.40 -29.48
C LEU A 318 -14.73 19.55 -29.19
N ASP A 319 -15.80 19.64 -29.98
CA ASP A 319 -16.78 20.72 -29.85
C ASP A 319 -17.50 20.66 -28.50
N ARG A 320 -17.66 19.47 -27.90
CA ARG A 320 -18.14 19.30 -26.52
C ARG A 320 -17.33 20.10 -25.49
N ALA A 321 -16.00 20.13 -25.61
CA ALA A 321 -15.16 20.88 -24.67
C ALA A 321 -15.34 22.40 -24.83
N VAL A 322 -15.63 22.86 -26.06
CA VAL A 322 -15.91 24.27 -26.34
C VAL A 322 -17.27 24.70 -25.76
N VAL A 323 -18.28 23.84 -25.84
CA VAL A 323 -19.64 24.13 -25.35
C VAL A 323 -19.72 24.04 -23.81
N LEU A 324 -19.14 22.99 -23.22
CA LEU A 324 -19.32 22.69 -21.79
C LEU A 324 -18.49 23.59 -20.85
N SER A 325 -17.45 24.27 -21.35
CA SER A 325 -16.56 25.14 -20.55
C SER A 325 -15.94 24.46 -19.31
N VAL A 326 -15.89 23.13 -19.29
CA VAL A 326 -15.25 22.29 -18.27
C VAL A 326 -14.42 21.19 -18.94
N PRO A 327 -13.38 20.66 -18.27
CA PRO A 327 -12.59 19.56 -18.82
C PRO A 327 -13.46 18.32 -19.08
N VAL A 328 -13.31 17.73 -20.27
CA VAL A 328 -14.00 16.50 -20.66
C VAL A 328 -13.00 15.36 -20.76
N ILE A 329 -13.22 14.27 -20.01
CA ILE A 329 -12.38 13.06 -20.06
C ILE A 329 -13.11 11.99 -20.86
N ARG A 330 -12.41 11.42 -21.86
CA ARG A 330 -12.96 10.35 -22.71
C ARG A 330 -13.15 9.07 -21.91
N THR A 331 -14.28 8.41 -22.09
CA THR A 331 -14.52 7.03 -21.64
C THR A 331 -14.48 6.07 -22.83
N PRO A 332 -14.35 4.75 -22.61
CA PRO A 332 -14.42 3.76 -23.70
C PRO A 332 -15.70 3.81 -24.54
N ARG A 333 -16.78 4.40 -24.00
CA ARG A 333 -18.08 4.55 -24.66
C ARG A 333 -18.17 5.81 -25.53
N ASP A 334 -17.27 6.76 -25.36
CA ASP A 334 -17.23 7.96 -26.18
C ASP A 334 -16.68 7.66 -27.58
N PRO A 335 -16.92 8.52 -28.58
CA PRO A 335 -16.17 8.50 -29.84
C PRO A 335 -14.71 8.90 -29.63
N TYR A 336 -13.86 8.62 -30.62
CA TYR A 336 -12.47 9.06 -30.62
C TYR A 336 -12.37 10.56 -30.88
N GLY A 337 -11.36 11.20 -30.27
CA GLY A 337 -10.90 12.51 -30.73
C GLY A 337 -10.00 12.38 -31.97
N PRO A 338 -9.75 13.49 -32.69
CA PRO A 338 -8.95 13.45 -33.92
C PRO A 338 -7.51 13.05 -33.64
N LEU A 339 -6.94 13.47 -32.51
CA LEU A 339 -5.59 13.06 -32.11
C LEU A 339 -5.47 11.55 -31.89
N GLY A 340 -6.42 10.96 -31.16
CA GLY A 340 -6.43 9.51 -30.91
C GLY A 340 -6.66 8.68 -32.18
N THR A 341 -7.47 9.20 -33.10
CA THR A 341 -7.71 8.59 -34.42
C THR A 341 -6.44 8.63 -35.28
N ALA A 342 -5.78 9.80 -35.36
CA ALA A 342 -4.55 9.99 -36.12
C ALA A 342 -3.37 9.15 -35.61
N CYS A 343 -3.33 8.89 -34.30
CA CYS A 343 -2.31 8.03 -33.67
C CYS A 343 -2.68 6.54 -33.69
N GLY A 344 -3.90 6.17 -34.10
CA GLY A 344 -4.34 4.78 -34.18
C GLY A 344 -4.48 4.09 -32.81
N TYR A 345 -4.84 4.83 -31.75
CA TYR A 345 -4.95 4.25 -30.41
C TYR A 345 -6.14 3.27 -30.27
N PRO A 346 -5.99 2.19 -29.46
CA PRO A 346 -7.05 1.20 -29.27
C PRO A 346 -8.23 1.79 -28.51
N SER A 347 -9.45 1.25 -28.67
CA SER A 347 -10.69 1.85 -28.13
C SER A 347 -10.73 1.93 -26.61
N ASN A 348 -9.91 1.13 -25.93
CA ASN A 348 -9.77 1.09 -24.49
C ASN A 348 -8.55 1.89 -23.96
N TYR A 349 -7.89 2.74 -24.77
CA TYR A 349 -6.70 3.49 -24.30
C TYR A 349 -6.99 4.53 -23.21
N SER A 350 -8.26 4.83 -22.95
CA SER A 350 -8.74 5.76 -21.92
C SER A 350 -9.54 5.04 -20.81
N SER A 351 -9.29 3.75 -20.58
CA SER A 351 -9.96 2.91 -19.56
C SER A 351 -9.06 2.55 -18.39
#